data_AF-A0AAP0SC19-F1
#
_entry.id   AF-A0AAP0SC19-F1
#
_cell.length_a   1.000
_cell.length_b   1.000
_cell.length_c   1.000
_cell.angle_alpha   90.00
_cell.angle_beta   90.00
_cell.angle_gamma   90.00
#
_symmetry.space_group_name_H-M   'P 1'
#
loop_
_entity.id
_entity.type
_entity.pdbx_description
1 polymer ?
#
loop_
_entity_poly.entity_id
_entity_poly.type
_entity_poly.pdbx_seq_one_letter_code
_entity_poly.pdbx_strand_id
1 'polypeptide(L)'
;MEKWIKWKENHCQPNFWKNVVPVDSCGPYHPSDTVGLSEGTCSKAKLMGAIESRSSHIGLHNHDTISMAVIDKMGHIAVGTSTNGATFKIPGRVGDGPIAGSSSYADDEVGACGATGDGDIMMRFLPCYQVVESMRLGMEPKLAAQDAILRIARKFPDFVGAVFAVNKNGMHAGACHGWTFQYSVKSAEMNDVEVFTVFP
;
A
#
# COMPACT_ATOMS: atom_id res chain seq x y z
N MET A 1 20.36 -9.31 -11.70
CA MET A 1 20.73 -8.77 -13.03
C MET A 1 19.74 -9.22 -14.12
N GLU A 2 19.36 -10.50 -14.14
CA GLU A 2 18.40 -11.07 -15.11
C GLU A 2 17.05 -10.33 -15.21
N LYS A 3 16.42 -9.95 -14.08
CA LYS A 3 15.14 -9.21 -14.06
C LYS A 3 15.22 -7.87 -14.82
N TRP A 4 16.35 -7.16 -14.70
CA TRP A 4 16.58 -5.88 -15.38
C TRP A 4 16.85 -6.07 -16.88
N ILE A 5 17.64 -7.10 -17.25
CA ILE A 5 17.91 -7.43 -18.65
C ILE A 5 16.60 -7.74 -19.37
N LYS A 6 15.78 -8.63 -18.80
CA LYS A 6 14.46 -9.00 -19.34
C LYS A 6 13.54 -7.79 -19.50
N TRP A 7 13.51 -6.89 -18.53
CA TRP A 7 12.70 -5.66 -18.60
C TRP A 7 13.18 -4.72 -19.72
N LYS A 8 14.50 -4.58 -19.90
CA LYS A 8 15.08 -3.76 -20.96
C LYS A 8 14.82 -4.36 -22.35
N GLU A 9 14.96 -5.69 -22.49
CA GLU A 9 14.62 -6.42 -23.72
C GLU A 9 13.11 -6.34 -24.01
N ASN A 10 12.28 -6.29 -22.99
CA ASN A 10 10.84 -6.03 -23.09
C ASN A 10 10.50 -4.52 -23.21
N HIS A 11 11.38 -3.73 -23.84
CA HIS A 11 11.10 -2.34 -24.20
C HIS A 11 10.73 -1.48 -22.99
N CYS A 12 11.34 -1.78 -21.84
CA CYS A 12 11.08 -1.15 -20.55
C CYS A 12 9.63 -1.31 -20.07
N GLN A 13 8.98 -2.44 -20.37
CA GLN A 13 7.64 -2.78 -19.89
C GLN A 13 7.66 -3.90 -18.84
N PRO A 14 6.79 -3.82 -17.81
CA PRO A 14 5.87 -2.70 -17.55
C PRO A 14 6.60 -1.45 -17.05
N ASN A 15 6.04 -0.28 -17.33
CA ASN A 15 6.45 0.97 -16.70
C ASN A 15 5.24 1.71 -16.09
N PHE A 16 5.55 2.73 -15.27
CA PHE A 16 4.54 3.51 -14.55
C PHE A 16 4.18 4.81 -15.27
N TRP A 17 4.74 5.08 -16.45
CA TRP A 17 4.44 6.30 -17.18
C TRP A 17 3.02 6.25 -17.74
N LYS A 18 2.29 7.35 -17.55
CA LYS A 18 0.93 7.55 -18.05
C LYS A 18 0.89 8.81 -18.89
N ASN A 19 0.05 8.83 -19.91
CA ASN A 19 -0.15 10.00 -20.79
C ASN A 19 1.15 10.49 -21.45
N VAL A 20 2.03 9.57 -21.84
CA VAL A 20 3.28 9.86 -22.54
C VAL A 20 3.35 9.15 -23.89
N VAL A 21 4.15 9.68 -24.81
CA VAL A 21 4.57 9.06 -26.06
C VAL A 21 6.10 8.98 -26.06
N PRO A 22 6.72 7.85 -26.46
CA PRO A 22 6.09 6.56 -26.79
C PRO A 22 5.58 5.81 -25.56
N VAL A 23 4.56 4.97 -25.74
CA VAL A 23 3.93 4.19 -24.64
C VAL A 23 4.65 2.85 -24.43
N ASP A 24 5.28 2.33 -25.49
CA ASP A 24 5.79 0.97 -25.67
C ASP A 24 7.32 0.94 -25.93
N SER A 25 8.04 1.96 -25.47
CA SER A 25 9.50 1.98 -25.53
C SER A 25 10.13 2.54 -24.24
N CYS A 26 11.46 2.48 -24.16
CA CYS A 26 12.26 3.04 -23.07
C CYS A 26 12.35 4.58 -23.08
N GLY A 27 11.57 5.26 -23.92
CA GLY A 27 11.60 6.70 -24.09
C GLY A 27 12.65 7.17 -25.12
N PRO A 28 13.03 8.47 -25.11
CA PRO A 28 12.60 9.50 -24.16
C PRO A 28 11.08 9.71 -24.20
N TYR A 29 10.48 9.88 -23.02
CA TYR A 29 9.04 10.07 -22.86
C TYR A 29 8.69 11.56 -22.99
N HIS A 30 7.68 11.86 -23.80
CA HIS A 30 7.11 13.20 -23.95
C HIS A 30 5.62 13.18 -23.57
N PRO A 31 5.06 14.25 -22.98
CA PRO A 31 3.63 14.35 -22.74
C PRO A 31 2.83 14.10 -24.03
N SER A 32 1.75 13.33 -23.94
CA SER A 32 0.83 13.16 -25.06
C SER A 32 -0.08 14.38 -25.16
N ASP A 33 -0.17 14.99 -26.34
CA ASP A 33 -1.05 16.13 -26.65
C ASP A 33 -2.56 15.80 -26.56
N THR A 34 -2.92 14.54 -26.26
CA THR A 34 -4.33 14.10 -26.12
C THR A 34 -5.03 14.63 -24.86
N VAL A 35 -4.33 15.33 -23.96
CA VAL A 35 -5.00 16.08 -22.89
C VAL A 35 -5.41 17.45 -23.43
N GLY A 36 -6.46 17.46 -24.26
CA GLY A 36 -7.18 18.68 -24.61
C GLY A 36 -7.82 19.29 -23.36
N LEU A 37 -7.06 20.10 -22.63
CA LEU A 37 -7.58 21.06 -21.67
C LEU A 37 -8.26 22.18 -22.45
N SER A 38 -9.48 21.92 -22.94
CA SER A 38 -10.39 23.02 -23.22
C SER A 38 -10.78 23.62 -21.86
N GLU A 39 -10.49 24.89 -21.64
CA GLU A 39 -11.05 25.68 -20.53
C GLU A 39 -12.57 25.49 -20.49
N GLY A 40 -13.08 24.63 -19.61
CA GLY A 40 -14.49 24.29 -19.63
C GLY A 40 -14.83 23.04 -18.83
N THR A 41 -15.17 23.25 -17.57
CA THR A 41 -15.99 22.37 -16.71
C THR A 41 -15.46 20.95 -16.49
N CYS A 42 -14.97 20.70 -15.26
CA CYS A 42 -14.64 19.35 -14.77
C CYS A 42 -15.91 18.50 -14.68
N SER A 43 -16.28 17.85 -15.79
CA SER A 43 -17.37 16.88 -15.81
C SER A 43 -16.84 15.53 -15.29
N LYS A 44 -17.35 15.12 -14.11
CA LYS A 44 -17.05 13.86 -13.41
C LYS A 44 -17.01 12.62 -14.31
N ALA A 45 -17.72 12.62 -15.43
CA ALA A 45 -17.88 11.47 -16.33
C ALA A 45 -16.62 11.15 -17.15
N LYS A 46 -15.76 12.13 -17.50
CA LYS A 46 -14.60 11.88 -18.37
C LYS A 46 -13.37 11.34 -17.62
N LEU A 47 -13.26 11.59 -16.32
CA LEU A 47 -12.15 11.13 -15.50
C LEU A 47 -12.23 9.63 -15.19
N MET A 48 -13.43 9.05 -15.19
CA MET A 48 -13.64 7.63 -14.87
C MET A 48 -13.40 6.67 -16.06
N GLY A 49 -13.52 7.16 -17.31
CA GLY A 49 -13.41 6.32 -18.51
C GLY A 49 -11.98 6.02 -18.98
N ALA A 50 -10.97 6.73 -18.47
CA ALA A 50 -9.57 6.59 -18.90
C ALA A 50 -8.68 5.80 -17.91
N ILE A 51 -9.26 5.21 -16.87
CA ILE A 51 -8.57 4.21 -16.04
C ILE A 51 -8.92 2.85 -16.65
N GLU A 52 -8.46 2.60 -17.88
CA GLU A 52 -8.41 1.23 -18.37
C GLU A 52 -7.52 0.43 -17.43
N SER A 53 -8.11 -0.63 -16.89
CA SER A 53 -7.48 -1.64 -16.02
C SER A 53 -6.27 -2.25 -16.72
N ARG A 54 -5.12 -1.59 -16.61
CA ARG A 54 -3.84 -2.27 -16.71
C ARG A 54 -3.60 -2.84 -15.32
N SER A 55 -3.70 -4.16 -15.23
CA SER A 55 -3.34 -5.01 -14.08
C SER A 55 -2.36 -4.31 -13.16
N SER A 56 -2.68 -4.23 -11.86
CA SER A 56 -1.79 -3.67 -10.85
C SER A 56 -0.43 -4.34 -10.99
N HIS A 57 0.54 -3.62 -11.56
CA HIS A 57 1.89 -4.14 -11.74
C HIS A 57 2.55 -4.47 -10.40
N ILE A 58 1.94 -4.07 -9.28
CA ILE A 58 2.40 -4.35 -7.93
C ILE A 58 1.67 -5.59 -7.41
N GLY A 59 2.42 -6.67 -7.22
CA GLY A 59 1.97 -7.92 -6.61
C GLY A 59 3.05 -8.50 -5.70
N LEU A 60 2.85 -9.73 -5.20
CA LEU A 60 3.70 -10.37 -4.18
C LEU A 60 5.21 -10.35 -4.50
N HIS A 61 5.58 -10.42 -5.79
CA HIS A 61 6.97 -10.47 -6.23
C HIS A 61 7.51 -9.13 -6.77
N ASN A 62 6.78 -8.02 -6.59
CA ASN A 62 7.12 -6.75 -7.24
C ASN A 62 7.43 -5.56 -6.33
N HIS A 63 7.41 -5.76 -5.01
CA HIS A 63 7.95 -4.83 -4.03
C HIS A 63 8.48 -5.60 -2.82
N ASP A 64 9.41 -4.99 -2.09
CA ASP A 64 9.79 -5.46 -0.76
C ASP A 64 9.50 -4.34 0.22
N THR A 65 8.50 -4.54 1.08
CA THR A 65 8.08 -3.58 2.11
C THR A 65 7.89 -4.35 3.40
N ILE A 66 8.61 -3.93 4.43
CA ILE A 66 8.40 -4.38 5.80
C ILE A 66 7.88 -3.22 6.64
N SER A 67 6.78 -3.45 7.33
CA SER A 67 6.26 -2.59 8.38
C SER A 67 6.29 -3.37 9.69
N MET A 68 6.70 -2.72 10.78
CA MET A 68 6.85 -3.37 12.08
C MET A 68 6.36 -2.42 13.17
N ALA A 69 5.50 -2.92 14.05
CA ALA A 69 5.12 -2.25 15.28
C ALA A 69 5.73 -2.97 16.49
N VAL A 70 6.12 -2.19 17.50
CA VAL A 70 6.67 -2.67 18.76
C VAL A 70 5.95 -1.95 19.89
N ILE A 71 5.52 -2.72 20.89
CA ILE A 71 5.06 -2.20 22.19
C ILE A 71 6.13 -2.57 23.20
N ASP A 72 6.75 -1.58 23.84
CA ASP A 72 7.79 -1.82 24.82
C ASP A 72 7.21 -2.20 26.21
N LYS A 73 8.10 -2.49 27.17
CA LYS A 73 7.68 -2.88 28.54
C LYS A 73 7.02 -1.76 29.34
N MET A 74 7.18 -0.50 28.91
CA MET A 74 6.56 0.67 29.52
C MET A 74 5.21 0.99 28.86
N GLY A 75 4.85 0.28 27.79
CA GLY A 75 3.62 0.49 27.02
C GLY A 75 3.77 1.53 25.90
N HIS A 76 4.98 1.99 25.60
CA HIS A 76 5.22 2.89 24.47
C HIS A 76 5.15 2.12 23.15
N ILE A 77 4.52 2.73 22.16
CA ILE A 77 4.24 2.12 20.86
C ILE A 77 5.03 2.84 19.79
N ALA A 78 5.87 2.09 19.08
CA ALA A 78 6.59 2.58 17.92
C ALA A 78 6.22 1.75 16.69
N VAL A 79 6.23 2.39 15.53
CA VAL A 79 6.04 1.71 14.25
C VAL A 79 6.97 2.31 13.20
N GLY A 80 7.46 1.48 12.29
CA GLY A 80 8.28 1.94 11.17
C GLY A 80 8.10 1.09 9.94
N THR A 81 8.39 1.69 8.79
CA THR A 81 8.33 1.04 7.48
C THR A 81 9.64 1.24 6.75
N SER A 82 10.13 0.18 6.08
CA SER A 82 11.26 0.25 5.16
C SER A 82 10.92 -0.48 3.86
N THR A 83 11.32 0.09 2.72
CA THR A 83 10.98 -0.44 1.40
C THR A 83 11.95 0.02 0.33
N ASN A 84 12.18 -0.82 -0.68
CA ASN A 84 12.83 -0.40 -1.93
C ASN A 84 11.83 0.16 -2.96
N GLY A 85 10.53 0.18 -2.64
CA GLY A 85 9.44 0.66 -3.48
C GLY A 85 9.06 -0.32 -4.60
N ALA A 86 8.22 0.15 -5.53
CA ALA A 86 7.82 -0.67 -6.67
C ALA A 86 8.99 -0.94 -7.62
N THR A 87 9.11 -2.18 -8.11
CA THR A 87 10.09 -2.53 -9.15
C THR A 87 9.82 -1.72 -10.42
N PHE A 88 10.87 -1.19 -11.08
CA PHE A 88 10.78 -0.38 -12.31
C PHE A 88 10.02 0.96 -12.17
N LYS A 89 9.88 1.44 -10.92
CA LYS A 89 9.34 2.78 -10.64
C LYS A 89 10.09 3.87 -11.41
N ILE A 90 9.37 4.95 -11.73
CA ILE A 90 9.95 6.16 -12.30
C ILE A 90 11.01 6.70 -11.32
N PRO A 91 12.20 7.14 -11.79
CA PRO A 91 13.19 7.78 -10.94
C PRO A 91 12.59 8.94 -10.13
N GLY A 92 12.82 8.96 -8.83
CA GLY A 92 12.22 9.94 -7.92
C GLY A 92 10.83 9.57 -7.38
N ARG A 93 10.21 8.47 -7.82
CA ARG A 93 8.92 8.01 -7.26
C ARG A 93 9.07 7.67 -5.78
N VAL A 94 8.20 8.28 -4.97
CA VAL A 94 7.99 7.97 -3.55
C VAL A 94 6.62 7.29 -3.41
N GLY A 95 6.59 6.14 -2.74
CA GLY A 95 5.35 5.42 -2.42
C GLY A 95 4.78 5.83 -1.07
N ASP A 96 3.90 5.01 -0.51
CA ASP A 96 3.33 5.20 0.83
C ASP A 96 4.33 5.00 1.96
N GLY A 97 5.36 4.16 1.77
CA GLY A 97 6.34 3.75 2.78
C GLY A 97 6.76 4.82 3.80
N PRO A 98 7.25 6.01 3.37
CA PRO A 98 7.69 7.07 4.29
C PRO A 98 6.56 8.02 4.75
N ILE A 99 5.31 7.78 4.37
CA ILE A 99 4.17 8.66 4.65
C ILE A 99 3.47 8.20 5.92
N ALA A 100 3.61 9.00 6.99
CA ALA A 100 2.92 8.78 8.25
C ALA A 100 1.39 8.74 8.04
N GLY A 101 0.75 7.73 8.63
CA GLY A 101 -0.68 7.50 8.45
C GLY A 101 -1.00 6.65 7.23
N SER A 102 -0.11 6.55 6.25
CA SER A 102 -0.30 5.63 5.14
C SER A 102 0.31 4.26 5.40
N SER A 103 1.65 4.17 5.42
CA SER A 103 2.30 2.87 5.56
C SER A 103 2.49 2.46 7.02
N SER A 104 2.55 3.42 7.92
CA SER A 104 2.63 3.18 9.35
C SER A 104 2.07 4.33 10.16
N TYR A 105 1.43 4.01 11.28
CA TYR A 105 0.95 4.99 12.27
C TYR A 105 0.87 4.35 13.66
N ALA A 106 1.26 5.09 14.70
CA ALA A 106 1.20 4.64 16.09
C ALA A 106 0.72 5.78 16.99
N ASP A 107 0.00 5.41 18.03
CA ASP A 107 -0.43 6.26 19.13
C ASP A 107 -0.46 5.42 20.41
N ASP A 108 0.31 5.80 21.43
CA ASP A 108 0.42 5.11 22.72
C ASP A 108 -0.93 4.89 23.40
N GLU A 109 -1.90 5.79 23.21
CA GLU A 109 -3.22 5.70 23.85
C GLU A 109 -4.15 4.70 23.15
N VAL A 110 -3.79 4.23 21.96
CA VAL A 110 -4.67 3.45 21.08
C VAL A 110 -4.03 2.17 20.58
N GLY A 111 -2.91 2.28 19.86
CA GLY A 111 -2.32 1.18 19.09
C GLY A 111 -1.49 1.64 17.91
N ALA A 112 -1.11 0.68 17.06
CA ALA A 112 -0.38 0.90 15.83
C ALA A 112 -0.94 0.10 14.66
N CYS A 113 -0.61 0.55 13.46
CA CYS A 113 -0.90 -0.14 12.22
C CYS A 113 0.29 -0.02 11.27
N GLY A 114 0.56 -1.08 10.52
CA GLY A 114 1.52 -1.09 9.42
C GLY A 114 0.90 -1.69 8.16
N ALA A 115 1.30 -1.17 7.00
CA ALA A 115 0.78 -1.55 5.69
C ALA A 115 1.88 -2.05 4.74
N THR A 116 1.44 -2.74 3.69
CA THR A 116 2.24 -3.16 2.53
C THR A 116 1.30 -3.32 1.32
N GLY A 117 1.80 -3.21 0.09
CA GLY A 117 0.97 -3.27 -1.12
C GLY A 117 1.27 -2.20 -2.16
N ASP A 118 0.26 -1.90 -2.97
CA ASP A 118 0.29 -0.82 -3.96
C ASP A 118 0.33 0.55 -3.27
N GLY A 119 1.54 1.00 -2.97
CA GLY A 119 1.78 2.28 -2.33
C GLY A 119 1.26 3.49 -3.10
N ASP A 120 1.02 3.39 -4.42
CA ASP A 120 0.43 4.51 -5.19
C ASP A 120 -1.07 4.65 -4.89
N ILE A 121 -1.75 3.55 -4.57
CA ILE A 121 -3.16 3.53 -4.17
C ILE A 121 -3.29 3.75 -2.66
N MET A 122 -2.54 2.99 -1.85
CA MET A 122 -2.61 3.01 -0.39
C MET A 122 -2.42 4.43 0.18
N MET A 123 -1.47 5.21 -0.36
CA MET A 123 -1.21 6.60 0.07
C MET A 123 -2.40 7.54 -0.01
N ARG A 124 -3.38 7.26 -0.89
CA ARG A 124 -4.54 8.13 -1.11
C ARG A 124 -5.60 7.99 -0.02
N PHE A 125 -5.48 6.96 0.83
CA PHE A 125 -6.50 6.60 1.81
C PHE A 125 -6.00 6.63 3.26
N LEU A 126 -4.70 6.82 3.49
CA LEU A 126 -4.09 6.79 4.82
C LEU A 126 -4.58 5.61 5.68
N PRO A 127 -4.43 4.35 5.20
CA PRO A 127 -5.05 3.21 5.85
C PRO A 127 -4.59 3.00 7.30
N CYS A 128 -3.30 3.21 7.61
CA CYS A 128 -2.82 3.04 8.98
C CYS A 128 -3.40 4.07 9.95
N TYR A 129 -3.54 5.33 9.52
CA TYR A 129 -4.23 6.35 10.31
C TYR A 129 -5.69 5.96 10.53
N GLN A 130 -6.39 5.56 9.46
CA GLN A 130 -7.80 5.16 9.56
C GLN A 130 -8.00 3.95 10.47
N VAL A 131 -7.10 2.96 10.45
CA VAL A 131 -7.14 1.80 11.35
C VAL A 131 -6.98 2.24 12.80
N VAL A 132 -5.96 3.04 13.11
CA VAL A 132 -5.73 3.53 14.48
C VAL A 132 -6.90 4.39 14.93
N GLU A 133 -7.44 5.26 14.08
CA GLU A 133 -8.59 6.09 14.43
C GLU A 133 -9.86 5.25 14.65
N SER A 134 -10.09 4.21 13.83
CA SER A 134 -11.18 3.26 14.06
C SER A 134 -11.03 2.53 15.39
N MET A 135 -9.81 2.14 15.78
CA MET A 135 -9.54 1.56 17.10
C MET A 135 -9.77 2.58 18.23
N ARG A 136 -9.44 3.86 18.03
CA ARG A 136 -9.72 4.94 18.99
C ARG A 136 -11.23 5.07 19.26
N LEU A 137 -12.04 4.85 18.22
CA LEU A 137 -13.50 4.85 18.31
C LEU A 137 -14.09 3.54 18.87
N GLY A 138 -13.24 2.62 19.36
CA GLY A 138 -13.66 1.40 20.02
C GLY A 138 -13.81 0.19 19.10
N MET A 139 -13.38 0.26 17.84
CA MET A 139 -13.36 -0.93 16.99
C MET A 139 -12.22 -1.88 17.38
N GLU A 140 -12.52 -3.17 17.35
CA GLU A 140 -11.52 -4.22 17.47
C GLU A 140 -10.53 -4.19 16.28
N PRO A 141 -9.23 -4.51 16.47
CA PRO A 141 -8.19 -4.43 15.43
C PRO A 141 -8.57 -5.11 14.11
N LYS A 142 -9.22 -6.28 14.19
CA LYS A 142 -9.67 -7.02 13.01
C LYS A 142 -10.70 -6.24 12.19
N LEU A 143 -11.70 -5.66 12.86
CA LEU A 143 -12.75 -4.89 12.21
C LEU A 143 -12.20 -3.57 11.65
N ALA A 144 -11.33 -2.90 12.41
CA ALA A 144 -10.65 -1.69 11.96
C ALA A 144 -9.81 -1.93 10.69
N ALA A 145 -9.00 -2.99 10.68
CA ALA A 145 -8.20 -3.40 9.53
C ALA A 145 -9.07 -3.73 8.30
N GLN A 146 -10.14 -4.49 8.48
CA GLN A 146 -11.07 -4.86 7.40
C GLN A 146 -11.79 -3.63 6.83
N ASP A 147 -12.30 -2.72 7.67
CA ASP A 147 -12.95 -1.49 7.22
C ASP A 147 -12.01 -0.63 6.36
N ALA A 148 -10.76 -0.45 6.80
CA ALA A 148 -9.77 0.31 6.04
C ALA A 148 -9.50 -0.29 4.65
N ILE A 149 -9.29 -1.60 4.55
CA ILE A 149 -9.08 -2.31 3.28
C ILE A 149 -10.33 -2.22 2.38
N LEU A 150 -11.53 -2.45 2.94
CA LEU A 150 -12.79 -2.38 2.20
C LEU A 150 -13.10 -0.97 1.67
N ARG A 151 -12.70 0.09 2.37
CA ARG A 151 -12.81 1.47 1.88
C ARG A 151 -12.01 1.70 0.60
N ILE A 152 -10.80 1.13 0.54
CA ILE A 152 -9.95 1.20 -0.65
C ILE A 152 -10.54 0.35 -1.78
N ALA A 153 -10.91 -0.91 -1.48
CA ALA A 153 -11.49 -1.85 -2.44
C ALA A 153 -12.74 -1.29 -3.15
N ARG A 154 -13.59 -0.57 -2.41
CA ARG A 154 -14.78 0.10 -2.99
C ARG A 154 -14.46 1.15 -4.05
N LYS A 155 -13.24 1.70 -4.05
CA LYS A 155 -12.79 2.71 -5.03
C LYS A 155 -11.84 2.14 -6.07
N PHE A 156 -11.03 1.16 -5.69
CA PHE A 156 -10.07 0.48 -6.54
C PHE A 156 -10.22 -1.03 -6.37
N PRO A 157 -11.19 -1.68 -7.03
CA PRO A 157 -11.51 -3.10 -6.82
C PRO A 157 -10.38 -4.07 -7.18
N ASP A 158 -9.39 -3.63 -7.96
CA ASP A 158 -8.26 -4.46 -8.40
C ASP A 158 -6.96 -4.15 -7.63
N PHE A 159 -7.00 -3.31 -6.58
CA PHE A 159 -5.77 -2.96 -5.86
C PHE A 159 -5.21 -4.17 -5.07
N VAL A 160 -3.92 -4.16 -4.80
CA VAL A 160 -3.29 -5.13 -3.91
C VAL A 160 -2.82 -4.40 -2.66
N GLY A 161 -3.18 -4.89 -1.49
CA GLY A 161 -2.75 -4.27 -0.24
C GLY A 161 -3.11 -5.09 0.98
N ALA A 162 -2.33 -4.89 2.04
CA ALA A 162 -2.57 -5.48 3.33
C ALA A 162 -2.17 -4.53 4.45
N VAL A 163 -2.80 -4.72 5.60
CA VAL A 163 -2.47 -4.07 6.85
C VAL A 163 -2.44 -5.08 7.98
N PHE A 164 -1.58 -4.85 8.96
CA PHE A 164 -1.75 -5.40 10.31
C PHE A 164 -2.10 -4.25 11.26
N ALA A 165 -2.86 -4.58 12.30
CA ALA A 165 -3.25 -3.69 13.38
C ALA A 165 -2.89 -4.34 14.71
N VAL A 166 -2.44 -3.54 15.67
CA VAL A 166 -2.25 -3.95 17.06
C VAL A 166 -2.75 -2.83 17.97
N ASN A 167 -3.59 -3.15 18.96
CA ASN A 167 -3.99 -2.15 19.95
C ASN A 167 -3.00 -2.09 21.13
N LYS A 168 -3.13 -1.09 22.00
CA LYS A 168 -2.26 -0.92 23.18
C LYS A 168 -2.26 -2.10 24.17
N ASN A 169 -3.26 -2.97 24.10
CA ASN A 169 -3.35 -4.17 24.94
C ASN A 169 -2.67 -5.38 24.28
N GLY A 170 -2.02 -5.21 23.12
CA GLY A 170 -1.32 -6.27 22.39
C GLY A 170 -2.23 -7.15 21.53
N MET A 171 -3.54 -6.89 21.48
CA MET A 171 -4.42 -7.62 20.57
C MET A 171 -4.16 -7.16 19.14
N HIS A 172 -3.94 -8.11 18.24
CA HIS A 172 -3.56 -7.85 16.86
C HIS A 172 -4.45 -8.60 15.85
N ALA A 173 -4.49 -8.08 14.63
CA ALA A 173 -5.13 -8.72 13.49
C ALA A 173 -4.55 -8.20 12.18
N GLY A 174 -4.90 -8.83 11.05
CA GLY A 174 -4.61 -8.30 9.73
C GLY A 174 -5.81 -8.37 8.81
N ALA A 175 -5.75 -7.59 7.74
CA ALA A 175 -6.68 -7.63 6.62
C ALA A 175 -5.91 -7.42 5.32
N CYS A 176 -6.36 -8.02 4.23
CA CYS A 176 -5.73 -7.87 2.93
C CYS A 176 -6.74 -7.91 1.80
N HIS A 177 -6.29 -7.52 0.62
CA HIS A 177 -7.02 -7.57 -0.63
C HIS A 177 -6.04 -7.88 -1.78
N GLY A 178 -6.47 -8.71 -2.73
CA GLY A 178 -5.68 -9.06 -3.91
C GLY A 178 -4.58 -10.10 -3.69
N TRP A 179 -4.29 -10.51 -2.45
CA TRP A 179 -3.41 -11.64 -2.13
C TRP A 179 -3.74 -12.30 -0.79
N THR A 180 -3.10 -13.43 -0.49
CA THR A 180 -2.97 -13.95 0.88
C THR A 180 -1.81 -13.25 1.57
N PHE A 181 -2.07 -12.64 2.73
CA PHE A 181 -1.08 -11.91 3.52
C PHE A 181 -0.60 -12.76 4.70
N GLN A 182 0.67 -12.62 5.05
CA GLN A 182 1.23 -13.19 6.27
C GLN A 182 1.96 -12.13 7.07
N TYR A 183 1.82 -12.19 8.39
CA TYR A 183 2.58 -11.36 9.32
C TYR A 183 3.03 -12.18 10.53
N SER A 184 4.15 -11.77 11.11
CA SER A 184 4.78 -12.47 12.23
C SER A 184 4.54 -11.71 13.54
N VAL A 185 4.35 -12.45 14.63
CA VAL A 185 4.15 -11.87 15.97
C VAL A 185 5.09 -12.57 16.96
N LYS A 186 5.61 -11.77 17.90
CA LYS A 186 6.34 -12.25 19.07
C LYS A 186 5.97 -11.42 20.27
N SER A 187 5.56 -12.07 21.36
CA SER A 187 5.37 -11.47 22.67
C SER A 187 6.25 -12.14 23.73
N ALA A 188 6.19 -11.68 24.98
CA ALA A 188 6.96 -12.26 26.08
C ALA A 188 6.43 -13.65 26.50
N GLU A 189 5.15 -13.91 26.28
CA GLU A 189 4.45 -15.15 26.64
C GLU A 189 4.67 -16.28 25.61
N MET A 190 5.15 -15.94 24.42
CA MET A 190 5.38 -16.89 23.33
C MET A 190 6.78 -17.51 23.42
N ASN A 191 6.92 -18.80 23.13
CA ASN A 191 8.24 -19.46 23.07
C ASN A 191 9.04 -19.08 21.82
N ASP A 192 8.37 -18.92 20.69
CA ASP A 192 8.97 -18.58 19.39
C ASP A 192 8.07 -17.57 18.64
N VAL A 193 8.51 -17.12 17.47
CA VAL A 193 7.72 -16.29 16.55
C VAL A 193 6.60 -17.11 15.94
N GLU A 194 5.37 -16.59 15.96
CA GLU A 194 4.23 -17.20 15.25
C GLU A 194 3.89 -16.42 13.99
N VAL A 195 3.45 -17.13 12.95
CA VAL A 195 3.06 -16.56 11.66
C VAL A 195 1.55 -16.69 11.48
N PHE A 196 0.89 -15.56 11.28
CA PHE A 196 -0.55 -15.47 11.05
C PHE A 196 -0.82 -15.32 9.56
N THR A 197 -1.71 -16.15 9.03
CA THR A 197 -2.16 -16.08 7.63
C THR A 197 -3.52 -15.41 7.56
N VAL A 198 -3.64 -14.41 6.68
CA VAL A 198 -4.85 -13.64 6.41
C VAL A 198 -5.24 -13.86 4.95
N PHE A 199 -6.49 -14.24 4.74
CA PHE A 199 -7.06 -14.43 3.41
C PHE A 199 -7.78 -13.14 2.96
N PRO A 200 -7.77 -12.83 1.65
CA PRO A 200 -8.41 -11.65 1.09
C PRO A 200 -9.94 -11.71 1.16
#